data_AF-A0A974YQH7-F1
#
_entry.id   AF-A0A974YQH7-F1
#
_cell.length_a   1.000
_cell.length_b   1.000
_cell.length_c   1.000
_cell.angle_alpha   90.00
_cell.angle_beta   90.00
_cell.angle_gamma   90.00
#
_symmetry.space_group_name_H-M   'P 1'
#
loop_
_entity.id
_entity.type
_entity.pdbx_description
1 polymer ?
#
loop_
_entity_poly.entity_id
_entity_poly.type
_entity_poly.pdbx_seq_one_letter_code
_entity_poly.pdbx_strand_id
1 'polypeptide(L)'
;MDALFQRLARASRVVVETVHGDAVTVVPLARSGGVNGPTTPDHASAYETVACFFENTLAENEASIRPLTGEGRMLNASPAISASIRIVPGQPLTAECALVRVRDGQTFRITSFKPDGVGTVLAAVTKIQPLGESV
;
A
#
# COMPACT_ATOMS: atom_id res chain seq x y z
N MET A 1 21.99 19.14 -14.74
CA MET A 1 20.53 19.39 -14.88
C MET A 1 19.74 18.47 -13.95
N ASP A 2 20.06 17.17 -13.90
CA ASP A 2 19.34 16.17 -13.11
C ASP A 2 19.21 16.48 -11.61
N ALA A 3 20.25 17.05 -10.99
CA ALA A 3 20.22 17.42 -9.58
C ALA A 3 19.14 18.48 -9.24
N LEU A 4 18.84 19.40 -10.17
CA LEU A 4 17.83 20.43 -9.96
C LEU A 4 16.42 19.85 -10.07
N PHE A 5 16.18 18.98 -11.05
CA PHE A 5 14.89 18.28 -11.19
C PHE A 5 14.62 17.32 -10.02
N GLN A 6 15.64 16.60 -9.55
CA GLN A 6 15.51 15.75 -8.36
C GLN A 6 15.17 16.58 -7.11
N ARG A 7 15.80 17.76 -6.95
CA ARG A 7 15.51 18.65 -5.82
C ARG A 7 14.08 19.20 -5.90
N LEU A 8 13.63 19.59 -7.09
CA LEU A 8 12.26 20.04 -7.30
C LEU A 8 11.24 18.93 -7.02
N ALA A 9 11.50 17.71 -7.51
CA ALA A 9 10.64 16.55 -7.27
C ALA A 9 10.53 16.20 -5.78
N ARG A 10 11.64 16.31 -5.02
CA ARG A 10 11.60 16.14 -3.56
C ARG A 10 10.79 17.25 -2.88
N ALA A 11 10.97 18.50 -3.29
CA ALA A 11 10.26 19.63 -2.69
C ALA A 11 8.75 19.58 -2.95
N SER A 12 8.33 19.32 -4.19
CA SER A 12 6.90 19.18 -4.53
C SER A 12 6.25 18.03 -3.75
N ARG A 13 6.99 16.94 -3.57
CA ARG A 13 6.52 15.79 -2.82
C ARG A 13 6.30 16.07 -1.34
N VAL A 14 7.22 16.77 -0.68
CA VAL A 14 7.05 17.17 0.72
C VAL A 14 5.75 17.96 0.90
N VAL A 15 5.43 18.85 -0.05
CA VAL A 15 4.17 19.60 -0.03
C VAL A 15 2.97 18.67 -0.16
N VAL A 16 2.98 17.74 -1.12
CA VAL A 16 1.90 16.77 -1.32
C VAL A 16 1.70 15.88 -0.08
N GLU A 17 2.78 15.35 0.49
CA GLU A 17 2.73 14.52 1.68
C GLU A 17 2.24 15.29 2.91
N THR A 18 2.47 16.61 2.98
CA THR A 18 1.97 17.44 4.09
C THR A 18 0.46 17.64 4.02
N VAL A 19 -0.10 17.72 2.81
CA VAL A 19 -1.53 18.01 2.60
C VAL A 19 -2.37 16.74 2.49
N HIS A 20 -1.84 15.71 1.84
CA HIS A 20 -2.57 14.48 1.48
C HIS A 20 -1.93 13.20 2.03
N GLY A 21 -0.79 13.31 2.71
CA GLY A 21 -0.13 12.15 3.30
C GLY A 21 -0.82 11.73 4.60
N ASP A 22 -1.15 10.46 4.68
CA ASP A 22 -1.55 9.81 5.92
C ASP A 22 -0.34 9.07 6.51
N ALA A 23 -0.19 9.16 7.83
CA ALA A 23 0.75 8.31 8.55
C ALA A 23 0.26 6.85 8.49
N VAL A 24 1.17 5.95 8.11
CA VAL A 24 0.89 4.51 8.00
C VAL A 24 1.99 3.70 8.67
N THR A 25 1.60 2.59 9.29
CA THR A 25 2.53 1.58 9.77
C THR A 25 2.60 0.45 8.74
N VAL A 26 3.79 0.18 8.24
CA VAL A 26 4.04 -1.01 7.41
C VAL A 26 4.30 -2.18 8.33
N VAL A 27 3.50 -3.23 8.20
CA VAL A 27 3.63 -4.48 8.96
C VAL A 27 3.99 -5.59 7.98
N PRO A 28 5.24 -6.10 8.01
CA PRO A 28 5.60 -7.28 7.25
C PRO A 28 4.72 -8.47 7.65
N LEU A 29 4.28 -9.25 6.67
CA LEU A 29 3.53 -10.46 6.94
C LEU A 29 4.46 -11.66 6.75
N ALA A 30 4.72 -12.37 7.84
CA ALA A 30 5.45 -13.62 7.81
C ALA A 30 4.50 -14.77 7.47
N ARG A 31 4.94 -15.74 6.68
CA ARG A 31 4.19 -17.00 6.50
C ARG A 31 4.78 -18.04 7.44
N SER A 32 3.97 -18.54 8.37
CA SER A 32 4.37 -19.63 9.25
C SER A 32 4.12 -20.98 8.56
N GLY A 33 5.14 -21.83 8.39
CA GLY A 33 4.96 -23.19 7.85
C GLY A 33 5.00 -23.34 6.31
N GLY A 34 5.63 -22.40 5.60
CA GLY A 34 5.90 -22.53 4.15
C GLY A 34 4.87 -21.84 3.25
N VAL A 35 4.81 -22.23 1.97
CA VAL A 35 4.07 -21.50 0.92
C VAL A 35 2.56 -21.43 1.18
N ASN A 36 1.98 -22.45 1.82
CA ASN A 36 0.54 -22.53 2.14
C ASN A 36 0.23 -22.20 3.61
N GLY A 37 1.23 -21.73 4.34
CA GLY A 37 1.11 -21.40 5.76
C GLY A 37 0.22 -20.19 6.03
N PRO A 38 -0.41 -20.10 7.21
CA PRO A 38 -1.14 -18.91 7.60
C PRO A 38 -0.20 -17.71 7.66
N THR A 39 -0.68 -16.61 7.11
CA THR A 39 0.00 -15.31 7.11
C THR A 39 -0.22 -14.65 8.46
N THR A 40 0.87 -14.43 9.20
CA THR A 40 0.87 -13.80 10.53
C THR A 40 1.58 -12.45 10.46
N PRO A 41 1.02 -11.38 11.05
CA PRO A 41 1.69 -10.09 11.11
C PRO A 41 2.94 -10.16 12.00
N ASP A 42 4.07 -9.68 11.48
CA ASP A 42 5.28 -9.46 12.26
C ASP A 42 5.36 -8.01 12.71
N HIS A 43 4.83 -7.74 13.90
CA HIS A 43 4.84 -6.40 14.49
C HIS A 43 6.23 -5.97 14.97
N ALA A 44 7.17 -6.89 15.19
CA ALA A 44 8.52 -6.54 15.65
C ALA A 44 9.33 -5.83 14.56
N SER A 45 9.04 -6.15 13.29
CA SER A 45 9.66 -5.53 12.11
C SER A 45 8.81 -4.40 11.51
N ALA A 46 7.76 -3.95 12.22
CA ALA A 46 6.90 -2.89 11.74
C ALA A 46 7.60 -1.52 11.79
N TYR A 47 7.33 -0.68 10.80
CA TYR A 47 7.91 0.66 10.74
C TYR A 47 6.91 1.69 10.22
N GLU A 48 7.08 2.94 10.64
CA GLU A 48 6.22 4.04 10.21
C GLU A 48 6.72 4.68 8.92
N THR A 49 5.78 5.06 8.07
CA THR A 49 6.03 5.84 6.86
C THR A 49 4.80 6.69 6.53
N VAL A 50 4.86 7.42 5.42
CA VAL A 50 3.75 8.22 4.90
C VAL A 50 3.26 7.60 3.60
N ALA A 51 1.94 7.52 3.45
CA ALA A 51 1.28 7.12 2.22
C ALA A 51 0.21 8.14 1.81
N CYS A 52 0.16 8.47 0.52
CA CYS A 52 -0.92 9.26 -0.05
C CYS A 52 -1.88 8.32 -0.78
N PHE A 53 -3.12 8.20 -0.29
CA PHE A 53 -4.15 7.35 -0.88
C PHE A 53 -4.93 8.08 -1.96
N PHE A 54 -5.09 7.46 -3.13
CA PHE A 54 -5.86 7.98 -4.25
C PHE A 54 -7.23 7.30 -4.29
N GLU A 55 -8.10 7.67 -3.35
CA GLU A 55 -9.43 7.04 -3.18
C GLU A 55 -10.45 7.49 -4.25
N ASN A 56 -10.21 8.59 -4.98
CA ASN A 56 -11.25 9.25 -5.79
C ASN A 56 -10.93 9.58 -7.26
N THR A 57 -9.73 9.27 -7.79
CA THR A 57 -9.33 9.92 -9.06
C THR A 57 -9.57 9.12 -10.34
N LEU A 58 -9.53 7.78 -10.39
CA LEU A 58 -9.68 7.05 -11.67
C LEU A 58 -10.22 5.59 -11.57
N ALA A 59 -10.34 5.02 -10.37
CA ALA A 59 -10.61 3.58 -10.20
C ALA A 59 -12.05 3.15 -10.52
N GLU A 60 -13.02 4.07 -10.52
CA GLU A 60 -14.41 3.77 -10.90
C GLU A 60 -14.53 3.38 -12.39
N ASN A 61 -13.65 3.89 -13.26
CA ASN A 61 -13.69 3.56 -14.69
C ASN A 61 -13.15 2.16 -14.99
N GLU A 62 -12.09 1.70 -14.31
CA GLU A 62 -11.47 0.39 -14.56
C GLU A 62 -12.22 -0.78 -13.90
N ALA A 63 -12.88 -0.54 -12.76
CA ALA A 63 -13.75 -1.54 -12.15
C ALA A 63 -14.94 -1.92 -13.03
N SER A 64 -15.37 -1.04 -13.94
CA SER A 64 -16.44 -1.32 -14.90
C SER A 64 -16.03 -2.24 -16.07
N ILE A 65 -14.72 -2.48 -16.26
CA ILE A 65 -14.15 -3.18 -17.43
C ILE A 65 -13.74 -4.62 -17.07
N ARG A 66 -14.15 -5.18 -15.93
CA ARG A 66 -13.94 -6.60 -15.67
C ARG A 66 -15.07 -7.40 -16.32
N PRO A 67 -14.83 -8.15 -17.42
CA PRO A 67 -15.87 -8.99 -17.98
C PRO A 67 -16.27 -10.03 -16.93
N LEU A 68 -17.58 -10.15 -16.71
CA LEU A 68 -18.17 -11.31 -16.04
C LEU A 68 -17.74 -12.56 -16.83
N THR A 69 -16.66 -13.20 -16.40
CA THR A 69 -16.34 -14.56 -16.84
C THR A 69 -17.55 -15.41 -16.51
N GLY A 70 -18.07 -16.14 -17.51
CA GLY A 70 -19.38 -16.81 -17.53
C GLY A 70 -19.69 -17.86 -16.46
N GLU A 71 -18.94 -17.89 -15.36
CA GLU A 71 -19.29 -18.58 -14.13
C GLU A 71 -19.39 -17.52 -13.03
N GLY A 72 -20.62 -17.23 -12.59
CA GLY A 72 -20.99 -16.14 -11.69
C GLY A 72 -20.43 -16.21 -10.27
N ARG A 73 -19.13 -16.38 -10.09
CA ARG A 73 -18.42 -16.08 -8.85
C ARG A 73 -18.01 -14.61 -8.88
N MET A 74 -18.86 -13.75 -8.31
CA MET A 74 -18.40 -12.48 -7.79
C MET A 74 -17.31 -12.78 -6.76
N LEU A 75 -16.06 -12.56 -7.13
CA LEU A 75 -14.98 -12.46 -6.15
C LEU A 75 -15.27 -11.20 -5.34
N ASN A 76 -15.76 -11.36 -4.11
CA ASN A 76 -15.93 -10.29 -3.11
C ASN A 76 -14.56 -9.73 -2.67
N ALA A 77 -13.73 -9.31 -3.62
CA ALA A 77 -12.50 -8.60 -3.35
C ALA A 77 -12.84 -7.10 -3.31
N SER A 78 -12.46 -6.42 -2.24
CA SER A 78 -12.55 -4.96 -2.20
C SER A 78 -11.79 -4.36 -3.40
N PRO A 79 -12.29 -3.27 -3.99
CA PRO A 79 -11.59 -2.62 -5.09
C PRO A 79 -10.19 -2.21 -4.63
N ALA A 80 -9.20 -2.44 -5.48
CA ALA A 80 -7.84 -1.97 -5.23
C ALA A 80 -7.80 -0.45 -5.39
N ILE A 81 -7.25 0.23 -4.39
CA ILE A 81 -6.96 1.68 -4.45
C ILE A 81 -5.48 1.87 -4.70
N SER A 82 -5.11 2.98 -5.35
CA SER A 82 -3.70 3.32 -5.54
C SER A 82 -3.20 4.10 -4.32
N ALA A 83 -1.98 3.83 -3.89
CA ALA A 83 -1.30 4.57 -2.84
C ALA A 83 0.14 4.88 -3.23
N SER A 84 0.58 6.11 -3.04
CA SER A 84 2.00 6.46 -3.15
C SER A 84 2.64 6.36 -1.77
N ILE A 85 3.55 5.41 -1.60
CA ILE A 85 4.17 5.07 -0.31
C ILE A 85 5.61 5.55 -0.31
N ARG A 86 6.03 6.25 0.75
CA ARG A 86 7.42 6.65 0.91
C ARG A 86 8.31 5.45 1.27
N ILE A 87 9.39 5.27 0.50
CA ILE A 87 10.43 4.29 0.81
C ILE A 87 11.27 4.82 1.98
N VAL A 88 11.43 4.00 3.01
CA VAL A 88 12.36 4.26 4.10
C VAL A 88 13.64 3.46 3.82
N PRO A 89 14.83 4.09 3.71
CA PRO A 89 16.08 3.39 3.46
C PRO A 89 16.34 2.28 4.50
N GLY A 90 16.73 1.10 4.04
CA GLY A 90 17.01 -0.06 4.90
C GLY A 90 15.76 -0.83 5.36
N GLN A 91 14.56 -0.35 5.05
CA GLN A 91 13.31 -1.04 5.38
C GLN A 91 12.72 -1.75 4.14
N PRO A 92 12.35 -3.04 4.26
CA PRO A 92 11.78 -3.78 3.14
C PRO A 92 10.32 -3.42 2.92
N LEU A 93 9.95 -3.13 1.66
CA LEU A 93 8.56 -3.02 1.23
C LEU A 93 8.28 -4.10 0.18
N THR A 94 7.36 -5.02 0.48
CA THR A 94 7.01 -6.14 -0.41
C THR A 94 5.50 -6.28 -0.55
N ALA A 95 5.04 -7.09 -1.51
CA ALA A 95 3.61 -7.42 -1.65
C ALA A 95 3.06 -8.27 -0.48
N GLU A 96 3.94 -8.80 0.37
CA GLU A 96 3.55 -9.47 1.61
C GLU A 96 3.60 -8.52 2.81
N CYS A 97 3.52 -7.20 2.59
CA CYS A 97 3.34 -6.23 3.65
C CYS A 97 1.88 -5.78 3.74
N ALA A 98 1.42 -5.57 4.96
CA ALA A 98 0.20 -4.84 5.25
C ALA A 98 0.54 -3.39 5.61
N LEU A 99 -0.40 -2.50 5.34
CA LEU A 99 -0.36 -1.08 5.68
C LEU A 99 -1.50 -0.79 6.63
N VAL A 100 -1.19 -0.30 7.82
CA VAL A 100 -2.18 0.13 8.80
C VAL A 100 -2.19 1.65 8.80
N ARG A 101 -3.30 2.25 8.38
CA ARG A 101 -3.48 3.70 8.41
C ARG A 101 -3.72 4.15 9.84
N VAL A 102 -2.87 5.03 10.35
CA VAL A 102 -2.89 5.48 11.76
C VAL A 102 -4.17 6.25 12.08
N ARG A 103 -4.68 7.03 11.11
CA ARG A 103 -5.85 7.90 11.29
C ARG A 103 -7.13 7.15 11.71
N ASP A 104 -7.36 5.96 11.16
CA ASP A 104 -8.63 5.24 11.34
C ASP A 104 -8.47 3.73 11.57
N GLY A 105 -7.22 3.26 11.72
CA GLY A 105 -6.90 1.85 11.92
C GLY A 105 -7.18 0.96 10.70
N GLN A 106 -7.49 1.52 9.53
CA GLN A 106 -7.78 0.71 8.36
C GLN A 106 -6.54 -0.03 7.89
N THR A 107 -6.72 -1.33 7.64
CA THR A 107 -5.64 -2.19 7.15
C THR A 107 -5.80 -2.43 5.66
N PHE A 108 -4.71 -2.28 4.92
CA PHE A 108 -4.63 -2.54 3.50
C PHE A 108 -3.52 -3.56 3.23
N ARG A 109 -3.75 -4.46 2.28
CA ARG A 109 -2.70 -5.36 1.78
C ARG A 109 -2.14 -4.80 0.48
N ILE A 110 -0.81 -4.79 0.36
CA ILE A 110 -0.15 -4.45 -0.91
C ILE A 110 -0.33 -5.62 -1.88
N THR A 111 -0.88 -5.35 -3.06
CA THR A 111 -1.11 -6.40 -4.08
C THR A 111 -0.06 -6.35 -5.17
N SER A 112 0.32 -5.15 -5.59
CA SER A 112 1.38 -4.91 -6.55
C SER A 112 2.00 -3.55 -6.27
N PHE A 113 3.23 -3.36 -6.73
CA PHE A 113 3.94 -2.12 -6.48
C PHE A 113 4.98 -1.82 -7.56
N LYS A 114 5.16 -0.54 -7.87
CA LYS A 114 6.11 -0.04 -8.86
C LYS A 114 6.93 1.10 -8.27
N PRO A 115 8.27 0.96 -8.13
CA PRO A 115 9.11 2.05 -7.67
C PRO A 115 9.15 3.18 -8.70
N ASP A 116 9.14 4.42 -8.22
CA ASP A 116 9.18 5.62 -9.07
C ASP A 116 10.61 6.08 -9.43
N GLY A 117 11.63 5.49 -8.79
CA GLY A 117 13.04 5.89 -8.93
C GLY A 117 13.45 7.14 -8.15
N VAL A 118 12.53 7.75 -7.40
CA VAL A 118 12.71 8.98 -6.61
C VAL A 118 12.40 8.75 -5.12
N GLY A 119 12.27 7.48 -4.71
CA GLY A 119 12.07 7.06 -3.32
C GLY A 119 10.60 6.99 -2.91
N THR A 120 9.65 6.91 -3.84
CA THR A 120 8.32 6.35 -3.58
C THR A 120 8.16 5.00 -4.25
N VAL A 121 7.10 4.34 -3.84
CA VAL A 121 6.50 3.25 -4.57
C VAL A 121 5.03 3.58 -4.79
N LEU A 122 4.59 3.50 -6.05
CA LEU A 122 3.17 3.48 -6.36
C LEU A 122 2.68 2.04 -6.18
N ALA A 123 1.84 1.82 -5.18
CA ALA A 123 1.31 0.52 -4.84
C ALA A 123 -0.20 0.44 -5.10
N ALA A 124 -0.66 -0.70 -5.60
CA ALA A 124 -2.07 -1.07 -5.57
C ALA A 124 -2.34 -1.78 -4.24
N VAL A 125 -3.26 -1.24 -3.45
CA VAL A 125 -3.56 -1.75 -2.12
C VAL A 125 -5.05 -2.09 -2.00
N THR A 126 -5.35 -3.19 -1.33
CA THR A 126 -6.73 -3.66 -1.15
C THR A 126 -7.06 -3.63 0.32
N LYS A 127 -8.21 -3.06 0.67
CA LYS A 127 -8.70 -3.05 2.05
C LYS A 127 -8.93 -4.49 2.53
N ILE A 128 -8.42 -4.81 3.70
CA ILE A 128 -8.61 -6.10 4.36
C ILE A 128 -9.19 -5.90 5.76
N GLN A 129 -9.74 -6.97 6.33
CA GLN A 129 -10.14 -6.97 7.73
C GLN A 129 -8.90 -6.68 8.60
N PRO A 130 -9.02 -5.91 9.70
CA PRO A 130 -7.90 -5.65 10.58
C PRO A 130 -7.19 -6.95 10.98
N LEU A 131 -5.87 -6.93 10.87
CA LEU A 131 -5.02 -8.02 11.36
C LEU A 131 -5.26 -8.11 12.86
N GLY A 132 -5.92 -9.17 13.31
CA GLY A 132 -6.26 -9.34 14.72
C GLY A 132 -5.01 -9.23 15.59
N GLU A 133 -5.10 -8.42 16.66
CA GLU A 133 -4.13 -8.45 17.74
C GLU A 133 -4.12 -9.88 18.28
N SER A 134 -3.01 -10.59 18.08
CA SER A 134 -2.80 -11.87 18.75
C SER A 134 -2.59 -11.55 20.22
N VAL A 135 -3.66 -11.68 21.01
CA VAL A 135 -3.63 -11.63 22.48
C VAL A 135 -2.88 -12.84 23.02
#